data_AF-A0A0G2IDT3-F1
#
_entry.id   AF-A0A0G2IDT3-F1
#
_cell.length_a   1.000
_cell.length_b   1.000
_cell.length_c   1.000
_cell.angle_alpha   90.00
_cell.angle_beta   90.00
_cell.angle_gamma   90.00
#
_symmetry.space_group_name_H-M   'P 1'
#
loop_
_entity.id
_entity.type
_entity.pdbx_description
1 polymer ?
#
loop_
_entity_poly.entity_id
_entity_poly.type
_entity_poly.pdbx_seq_one_letter_code
_entity_poly.pdbx_strand_id
1 'polypeptide(L)'
;MVYTHCNTDVLAEHQVDLDQDSTQKLMDGYNSLSVFSETPPGLARLLDNPNLILGVFSNGTSSMVSNSVLRSKDLSPNAGIFHDIVPVDANRKFKPAPETYWYLCLPNTVGQGNIANEPSMAN
;
A
#
# COMPACT_ATOMS: atom_id res chain seq x y z
N MET A 1 -11.03 -0.79 10.70
CA MET A 1 -12.41 -1.04 11.17
C MET A 1 -13.37 -1.58 10.11
N VAL A 2 -13.18 -1.34 8.80
CA VAL A 2 -14.12 -1.80 7.76
C VAL A 2 -14.04 -3.32 7.46
N TYR A 3 -12.84 -3.91 7.48
CA TYR A 3 -12.67 -5.34 7.15
C TYR A 3 -13.11 -6.30 8.25
N THR A 4 -13.09 -5.87 9.52
CA THR A 4 -13.54 -6.70 10.64
C THR A 4 -15.02 -7.04 10.51
N HIS A 5 -15.86 -6.08 10.07
CA HIS A 5 -17.29 -6.32 9.89
C HIS A 5 -17.60 -7.31 8.76
N CYS A 6 -17.01 -7.13 7.58
CA CYS A 6 -17.26 -8.04 6.44
C CYS A 6 -16.85 -9.49 6.74
N ASN A 7 -15.73 -9.69 7.46
CA ASN A 7 -15.35 -11.03 7.90
C ASN A 7 -16.38 -11.61 8.88
N THR A 8 -16.82 -10.84 9.88
CA THR A 8 -17.85 -11.29 10.83
C THR A 8 -19.16 -11.65 10.14
N ASP A 9 -19.58 -10.90 9.12
CA ASP A 9 -20.81 -11.17 8.37
C ASP A 9 -20.73 -12.51 7.61
N VAL A 10 -19.65 -12.75 6.87
CA VAL A 10 -19.44 -14.03 6.14
C VAL A 10 -19.34 -15.21 7.11
N LEU A 11 -18.67 -15.02 8.24
CA LEU A 11 -18.50 -16.06 9.25
C LEU A 11 -19.81 -16.41 9.95
N ALA A 12 -20.65 -15.39 10.23
CA ALA A 12 -21.99 -15.58 10.75
C ALA A 12 -22.90 -16.32 9.76
N GLU A 13 -22.83 -16.00 8.46
CA GLU A 13 -23.56 -16.72 7.40
C GLU A 13 -23.17 -18.21 7.36
N HIS A 14 -21.91 -18.52 7.63
CA HIS A 14 -21.40 -19.90 7.65
C HIS A 14 -21.41 -20.57 9.04
N GLN A 15 -21.95 -19.91 10.07
CA GLN A 15 -22.00 -20.42 11.46
C GLN A 15 -20.61 -20.79 12.01
N VAL A 16 -19.59 -20.04 11.61
CA VAL A 16 -18.21 -20.19 12.08
C VAL A 16 -17.91 -19.05 13.04
N ASP A 17 -17.62 -19.38 14.30
CA ASP A 17 -17.09 -18.41 15.25
C ASP A 17 -15.57 -18.34 15.13
N LEU A 18 -15.05 -17.12 15.20
CA LEU A 18 -13.62 -16.85 15.04
C LEU A 18 -13.12 -16.20 16.31
N ASP A 19 -12.32 -16.96 17.07
CA ASP A 19 -11.73 -16.47 18.31
C ASP A 19 -10.70 -15.36 18.04
N GLN A 20 -10.27 -14.71 19.13
CA GLN A 20 -9.33 -13.60 19.04
C GLN A 20 -7.98 -14.02 18.42
N ASP A 21 -7.50 -15.22 18.73
CA ASP A 21 -6.25 -15.76 18.20
C ASP A 21 -6.32 -16.02 16.69
N SER A 22 -7.42 -16.59 16.22
CA SER A 22 -7.67 -16.85 14.81
C SER A 22 -7.87 -15.55 14.05
N THR A 23 -8.50 -14.55 14.68
CA THR A 23 -8.64 -13.20 14.11
C THR A 23 -7.27 -12.56 13.94
N GLN A 24 -6.40 -12.68 14.94
CA GLN A 24 -5.05 -12.16 14.87
C GLN A 24 -4.24 -12.86 13.77
N LYS A 25 -4.31 -14.20 13.68
CA LYS A 25 -3.67 -14.98 12.59
C LYS A 25 -4.15 -14.56 11.21
N LEU A 26 -5.45 -14.32 11.05
CA LEU A 26 -6.04 -13.83 9.80
C LEU A 26 -5.46 -12.46 9.43
N MET A 27 -5.41 -11.53 10.39
CA MET A 27 -4.84 -10.20 10.17
C MET A 27 -3.34 -10.25 9.88
N ASP A 28 -2.59 -11.15 10.51
CA ASP A 28 -1.17 -11.36 10.23
C ASP A 28 -0.92 -11.96 8.84
N GLY A 29 -1.74 -12.93 8.41
CA GLY A 29 -1.72 -13.45 7.05
C GLY A 29 -2.01 -12.37 6.01
N TYR A 30 -3.02 -11.53 6.26
CA TYR A 30 -3.35 -10.40 5.40
C TYR A 30 -2.21 -9.37 5.29
N ASN A 31 -1.52 -9.11 6.41
CA ASN A 31 -0.37 -8.19 6.45
C ASN A 31 0.93 -8.77 5.85
N SER A 32 0.93 -10.02 5.37
CA SER A 32 2.13 -10.72 4.88
C SER A 32 1.89 -11.48 3.57
N LEU A 33 0.89 -11.06 2.79
CA LEU A 33 0.57 -11.68 1.51
C LEU A 33 1.80 -11.74 0.58
N SER A 34 1.98 -12.89 -0.04
CA SER A 34 2.94 -13.06 -1.13
C SER A 34 2.47 -12.31 -2.37
N VAL A 35 3.43 -11.85 -3.15
CA VAL A 35 3.13 -11.28 -4.47
C VAL A 35 2.96 -12.39 -5.50
N PHE A 36 2.32 -12.07 -6.61
CA PHE A 36 2.32 -12.95 -7.76
C PHE A 36 3.74 -13.07 -8.35
N SER A 37 4.05 -14.24 -8.93
CA SER A 37 5.39 -14.60 -9.42
C SER A 37 5.98 -13.62 -10.45
N GLU A 38 5.13 -12.91 -11.18
CA GLU A 38 5.48 -11.91 -12.18
C GLU A 38 5.78 -10.52 -11.60
N THR A 39 5.44 -10.28 -10.33
CA THR A 39 5.65 -8.97 -9.67
C THR A 39 7.13 -8.62 -9.54
N PRO A 40 8.02 -9.48 -8.99
CA PRO A 40 9.44 -9.14 -8.87
C PRO A 40 10.14 -8.82 -10.20
N PRO A 41 9.99 -9.61 -11.29
CA PRO A 41 10.62 -9.24 -12.57
C PRO A 41 9.99 -7.99 -13.20
N GLY A 42 8.71 -7.71 -12.93
CA GLY A 42 8.06 -6.46 -13.33
C GLY A 42 8.67 -5.24 -12.62
N LEU A 43 8.80 -5.31 -11.28
CA LEU A 43 9.41 -4.25 -10.48
C LEU A 43 10.86 -3.99 -10.87
N ALA A 44 11.64 -5.04 -11.15
CA ALA A 44 13.02 -4.89 -11.62
C ALA A 44 13.11 -4.09 -12.94
N ARG A 45 12.22 -4.36 -13.91
CA ARG A 45 12.18 -3.59 -15.16
C ARG A 45 11.75 -2.14 -14.97
N LEU A 46 10.90 -1.86 -13.99
CA LEU A 46 10.49 -0.50 -13.68
C LEU A 46 11.64 0.31 -13.06
N LEU A 47 12.49 -0.34 -12.26
CA LEU A 47 13.69 0.28 -11.67
C LEU A 47 14.74 0.69 -12.72
N ASP A 48 14.81 -0.02 -13.85
CA ASP A 48 15.74 0.32 -14.93
C ASP A 48 15.39 1.65 -15.63
N ASN A 49 14.22 2.23 -15.34
CA ASN A 49 13.79 3.51 -15.91
C ASN A 49 13.87 4.64 -14.86
N PRO A 50 14.90 5.51 -14.91
CA PRO A 50 15.08 6.59 -13.93
C PRO A 50 14.01 7.69 -14.01
N ASN A 51 13.16 7.70 -15.05
CA ASN A 51 12.09 8.67 -15.19
C ASN A 51 10.79 8.23 -14.50
N LEU A 52 10.76 7.04 -13.89
CA LEU A 52 9.60 6.53 -13.18
C LEU A 52 9.75 6.73 -11.67
N ILE A 53 8.69 7.23 -11.06
CA ILE A 53 8.56 7.29 -9.61
C ILE A 53 7.54 6.23 -9.21
N LEU A 54 7.99 5.24 -8.45
CA LEU A 54 7.15 4.14 -8.01
C LEU A 54 6.49 4.49 -6.67
N GLY A 55 5.17 4.36 -6.62
CA GLY A 55 4.39 4.57 -5.39
C GLY A 55 3.32 3.51 -5.21
N VAL A 56 3.00 3.20 -3.95
CA VAL A 56 1.91 2.27 -3.59
C VAL A 56 0.68 3.08 -3.18
N PHE A 57 -0.29 3.17 -4.07
CA PHE A 57 -1.59 3.78 -3.76
C PHE A 57 -2.57 2.69 -3.34
N SER A 58 -3.15 2.70 -2.12
CA SER A 58 -3.96 1.58 -1.61
C SER A 58 -5.16 2.00 -0.75
N ASN A 59 -6.20 1.15 -0.72
CA ASN A 59 -7.37 1.29 0.16
C ASN A 59 -7.08 0.95 1.63
N GLY A 60 -5.93 0.33 1.92
CA GLY A 60 -5.53 0.00 3.28
C GLY A 60 -5.16 1.23 4.11
N THR A 61 -5.10 1.06 5.42
CA THR A 61 -4.52 2.06 6.33
C THR A 61 -3.00 2.13 6.13
N SER A 62 -2.36 3.21 6.57
CA SER A 62 -0.89 3.33 6.51
C SER A 62 -0.19 2.11 7.11
N SER A 63 -0.63 1.68 8.30
CA SER A 63 -0.05 0.52 8.97
C SER A 63 -0.22 -0.78 8.18
N MET A 64 -1.39 -1.05 7.60
CA MET A 64 -1.64 -2.26 6.82
C MET A 64 -0.78 -2.31 5.56
N VAL A 65 -0.70 -1.19 4.83
CA VAL A 65 0.04 -1.12 3.57
C VAL A 65 1.54 -1.17 3.83
N SER A 66 2.04 -0.42 4.81
CA SER A 66 3.46 -0.49 5.21
C SER A 66 3.83 -1.88 5.71
N ASN A 67 2.99 -2.53 6.51
CA ASN A 67 3.24 -3.91 6.94
C ASN A 67 3.28 -4.87 5.76
N SER A 68 2.37 -4.74 4.80
CA SER A 68 2.34 -5.61 3.61
C SER A 68 3.61 -5.47 2.77
N VAL A 69 4.11 -4.24 2.59
CA VAL A 69 5.35 -3.98 1.85
C VAL A 69 6.58 -4.46 2.62
N LEU A 70 6.64 -4.20 3.94
CA LEU A 70 7.84 -4.47 4.76
C LEU A 70 7.93 -5.91 5.28
N ARG A 71 6.80 -6.62 5.44
CA ARG A 71 6.76 -7.97 6.02
C ARG A 71 6.56 -9.06 4.98
N SER A 72 6.12 -8.74 3.77
CA SER A 72 6.06 -9.71 2.69
C SER A 72 7.47 -10.15 2.31
N LYS A 73 7.71 -11.45 2.23
CA LYS A 73 9.02 -12.01 1.85
C LYS A 73 9.46 -11.56 0.45
N ASP A 74 8.50 -11.24 -0.40
CA ASP A 74 8.75 -10.97 -1.81
C ASP A 74 8.87 -9.46 -2.10
N LEU A 75 8.19 -8.60 -1.31
CA LEU A 75 8.29 -7.15 -1.44
C LEU A 75 9.33 -6.53 -0.52
N SER A 76 9.59 -7.10 0.66
CA SER A 76 10.52 -6.52 1.62
C SER A 76 11.93 -6.28 1.08
N PRO A 77 12.52 -7.14 0.22
CA PRO A 77 13.83 -6.85 -0.39
C PRO A 77 13.79 -5.65 -1.32
N ASN A 78 12.60 -5.33 -1.84
CA ASN A 78 12.34 -4.25 -2.77
C ASN A 78 11.59 -3.08 -2.10
N ALA A 79 11.45 -3.04 -0.77
CA ALA A 79 10.63 -2.00 -0.13
C ALA A 79 11.15 -0.58 -0.40
N GLY A 80 12.47 -0.42 -0.54
CA GLY A 80 13.12 0.85 -0.82
C GLY A 80 12.92 1.39 -2.25
N ILE A 81 12.26 0.63 -3.14
CA ILE A 81 11.97 1.08 -4.50
C ILE A 81 10.80 2.06 -4.55
N PHE A 82 9.90 1.97 -3.56
CA PHE A 82 8.71 2.80 -3.50
C PHE A 82 9.08 4.13 -2.85
N HIS A 83 8.97 5.21 -3.61
CA HIS A 83 9.17 6.56 -3.12
C HIS A 83 8.08 6.92 -2.09
N ASP A 84 6.83 6.58 -2.41
CA ASP A 84 5.68 6.90 -1.56
C ASP A 84 4.76 5.69 -1.32
N ILE A 85 4.21 5.62 -0.11
CA ILE A 85 3.05 4.79 0.20
C ILE A 85 1.90 5.74 0.51
N VAL A 86 0.88 5.72 -0.35
CA VAL A 86 -0.29 6.61 -0.30
C VAL A 86 -1.54 5.80 0.07
N PRO A 87 -1.84 5.67 1.38
CA PRO A 87 -3.10 5.09 1.82
C PRO A 87 -4.23 6.11 1.66
N VAL A 88 -5.41 5.65 1.23
CA VAL A 88 -6.59 6.53 1.13
C VAL A 88 -7.23 6.84 2.49
N ASP A 89 -6.82 6.15 3.56
CA ASP A 89 -7.40 6.34 4.91
C ASP A 89 -7.40 7.81 5.36
N ALA A 90 -6.40 8.59 4.94
CA ALA A 90 -6.30 10.02 5.20
C ALA A 90 -7.49 10.85 4.67
N ASN A 91 -8.09 10.45 3.55
CA ASN A 91 -9.23 11.14 2.95
C ASN A 91 -10.59 10.51 3.33
N ARG A 92 -10.59 9.40 4.09
CA ARG A 92 -11.78 8.65 4.52
C ARG A 92 -12.73 8.27 3.37
N LYS A 93 -12.20 8.16 2.16
CA LYS A 93 -12.89 7.67 0.96
C LYS A 93 -12.13 6.47 0.44
N PHE A 94 -12.83 5.46 -0.03
CA PHE A 94 -12.20 4.32 -0.68
C PHE A 94 -12.23 4.51 -2.19
N LYS A 95 -11.20 4.01 -2.88
CA LYS A 95 -11.29 3.83 -4.34
C LYS A 95 -12.52 2.97 -4.65
N PRO A 96 -13.24 3.24 -5.75
CA PRO A 96 -12.88 4.14 -6.85
C PRO A 96 -13.38 5.59 -6.71
N ALA A 97 -13.69 6.08 -5.51
CA ALA A 97 -14.17 7.45 -5.33
C ALA A 97 -13.18 8.48 -5.92
N PRO A 98 -13.62 9.44 -6.77
CA PRO A 98 -12.76 10.42 -7.44
C PRO A 98 -11.85 11.20 -6.48
N GLU A 99 -12.36 11.50 -5.28
CA GLU A 99 -11.64 12.23 -4.23
C GLU A 99 -10.31 11.55 -3.86
N THR A 100 -10.24 10.22 -3.97
CA THR A 100 -9.01 9.48 -3.69
C THR A 100 -7.92 9.73 -4.72
N TYR A 101 -8.28 9.92 -5.98
CA TYR A 101 -7.35 10.24 -7.06
C TYR A 101 -6.95 11.71 -7.06
N TRP A 102 -7.86 12.61 -6.68
CA TRP A 102 -7.49 14.01 -6.44
C TRP A 102 -6.50 14.15 -5.30
N TYR A 103 -6.70 13.38 -4.22
CA TYR A 103 -5.75 13.32 -3.12
C TYR A 103 -4.37 12.85 -3.58
N LEU A 104 -4.30 11.84 -4.47
CA LEU A 104 -3.04 11.37 -5.06
C LEU A 104 -2.28 12.46 -5.83
N CYS A 105 -3.00 13.42 -6.43
CA CYS A 105 -2.44 14.51 -7.21
C CYS A 105 -2.09 15.76 -6.38
N LEU A 106 -2.31 15.76 -5.06
CA LEU A 106 -1.94 16.89 -4.23
C LEU A 106 -0.40 17.08 -4.19
N PRO A 107 0.08 18.31 -4.01
CA PRO A 107 1.49 18.56 -3.74
C PRO A 107 1.94 17.72 -2.53
N ASN A 108 3.09 17.04 -2.66
CA ASN A 108 3.71 16.14 -1.66
C ASN A 108 3.11 14.72 -1.51
N THR A 109 2.34 14.22 -2.49
CA THR A 109 1.76 12.86 -2.39
C THR A 109 2.49 11.81 -3.24
N VAL A 110 2.69 12.06 -4.54
CA VAL A 110 3.51 11.21 -5.43
C VAL A 110 4.22 12.08 -6.46
N GLY A 111 5.47 11.75 -6.77
CA GLY A 111 6.11 12.22 -7.99
C GLY A 111 6.71 13.63 -7.92
N GLN A 112 6.66 14.27 -6.76
CA GLN A 112 7.35 15.54 -6.52
C GLN A 112 8.44 15.26 -5.49
N GLY A 113 9.64 14.94 -5.99
CA GLY A 113 10.83 14.87 -5.15
C GLY A 113 10.96 16.15 -4.32
N ASN A 114 11.61 16.07 -3.16
CA ASN A 114 11.91 17.23 -2.33
C ASN A 114 12.45 18.39 -3.19
N ILE A 115 11.59 19.34 -3.56
CA ILE A 115 11.93 20.61 -4.23
C ILE A 115 12.80 21.51 -3.34
N ALA A 116 13.19 21.03 -2.16
CA ALA A 116 14.08 21.71 -1.23
C ALA A 116 15.58 21.41 -1.46
N ASN A 117 15.96 20.54 -2.41
CA ASN A 117 17.38 20.18 -2.65
C ASN A 117 17.81 20.21 -4.13
N GLU A 118 17.26 21.10 -4.96
CA GLU A 118 17.96 21.46 -6.20
C GLU A 118 19.00 22.55 -5.90
N PRO A 119 20.32 22.30 -6.11
CA PRO A 119 21.30 23.38 -6.09
C PRO A 119 20.98 24.31 -7.27
N SER A 120 20.81 25.60 -6.99
CA SER A 120 20.51 26.59 -8.03
C SER A 120 21.57 26.53 -9.12
N MET A 121 21.20 26.06 -10.32
CA MET A 121 21.94 26.38 -11.52
C MET A 121 21.56 27.81 -11.95
N ALA A 122 22.14 28.77 -11.25
CA ALA A 122 22.35 30.11 -11.76
C ALA A 122 23.76 30.15 -12.35
N ASN A 123 23.83 30.19 -13.68
CA ASN A 123 24.95 30.75 -14.42
C ASN A 123 24.53 32.13 -14.93
#